data_AF-A0A963D7V3-F1
#
_entry.id   AF-A0A963D7V3-F1
#
_cell.length_a   1.000
_cell.length_b   1.000
_cell.length_c   1.000
_cell.angle_alpha   90.00
_cell.angle_beta   90.00
_cell.angle_gamma   90.00
#
_symmetry.space_group_name_H-M   'P 1'
#
loop_
_entity.id
_entity.type
_entity.pdbx_description
1 polymer ?
#
loop_
_entity_poly.entity_id
_entity_poly.type
_entity_poly.pdbx_seq_one_letter_code
_entity_poly.pdbx_strand_id
1 'polypeptide(L)'
;MQILTLLGITAATVALAAEPEVPYPAGYRDWHHVKSMVIEEGHPLYGAFGGIHHLYANDKALEGYQSDTFPDGAVIIFDLLEAVHDGNAVTEGARKVVGVMHKDAKKFAATGGWG
;
A
#
# COMPACT_ATOMS: atom_id res chain seq x y z
N MET A 1 16.64 -28.92 60.62
CA MET A 1 17.33 -28.86 59.32
C MET A 1 16.27 -28.53 58.28
N GLN A 2 16.18 -27.25 57.90
CA GLN A 2 15.09 -26.67 57.10
C GLN A 2 15.54 -26.64 55.63
N ILE A 3 14.85 -27.36 54.76
CA ILE A 3 15.14 -27.39 53.31
C ILE A 3 14.42 -26.20 52.67
N LEU A 4 15.21 -25.24 52.16
CA LEU A 4 14.73 -24.04 51.48
C LEU A 4 14.39 -24.39 50.03
N THR A 5 13.13 -24.24 49.62
CA THR A 5 12.66 -24.45 48.24
C THR A 5 12.85 -23.16 47.45
N LEU A 6 13.67 -23.20 46.39
CA LEU A 6 13.92 -22.06 45.50
C LEU A 6 12.89 -22.09 44.36
N LEU A 7 11.99 -21.10 44.32
CA LEU A 7 10.99 -20.95 43.26
C LEU A 7 11.60 -20.15 42.10
N GLY A 8 11.92 -20.81 40.99
CA GLY A 8 12.44 -20.17 39.78
C GLY A 8 11.34 -19.47 38.99
N ILE A 9 11.43 -18.14 38.86
CA ILE A 9 10.55 -17.34 37.99
C ILE A 9 11.13 -17.40 36.57
N THR A 10 10.46 -18.11 35.66
CA THR A 10 10.76 -18.05 34.23
C THR A 10 10.07 -16.82 33.62
N ALA A 11 10.87 -15.81 33.25
CA ALA A 11 10.37 -14.69 32.46
C ALA A 11 10.13 -15.15 31.02
N ALA A 12 8.86 -15.19 30.59
CA ALA A 12 8.50 -15.44 29.20
C ALA A 12 8.79 -14.18 28.38
N THR A 13 9.76 -14.26 27.47
CA THR A 13 10.00 -13.24 26.45
C THR A 13 8.90 -13.31 25.39
N VAL A 14 8.04 -12.29 25.33
CA VAL A 14 7.09 -12.12 24.24
C VAL A 14 7.87 -11.61 23.02
N ALA A 15 8.09 -12.47 22.03
CA ALA A 15 8.64 -12.05 20.75
C ALA A 15 7.58 -11.22 20.00
N LEU A 16 7.86 -9.94 19.78
CA LEU A 16 7.05 -9.08 18.92
C LEU A 16 7.31 -9.51 17.46
N ALA A 17 6.32 -10.12 16.82
CA ALA A 17 6.41 -10.46 15.41
C ALA A 17 6.48 -9.17 14.58
N ALA A 18 7.45 -9.08 13.66
CA ALA A 18 7.52 -7.97 12.72
C ALA A 18 6.28 -7.99 11.82
N GLU A 19 5.71 -6.81 11.56
CA GLU A 19 4.58 -6.69 10.64
C GLU A 19 5.02 -7.10 9.23
N PRO A 20 4.15 -7.79 8.47
CA PRO A 20 4.47 -8.23 7.12
C PRO A 20 4.70 -7.02 6.19
N GLU A 21 5.89 -6.94 5.60
CA GLU A 21 6.27 -5.83 4.72
C GLU A 21 5.71 -5.98 3.29
N VAL A 22 5.27 -4.87 2.70
CA VAL A 22 4.88 -4.76 1.29
C VAL A 22 6.09 -4.33 0.46
N PRO A 23 6.50 -5.12 -0.56
CA PRO A 23 7.66 -4.79 -1.37
C PRO A 23 7.41 -3.59 -2.29
N TYR A 24 8.46 -2.81 -2.56
CA TYR A 24 8.40 -1.74 -3.56
C TYR A 24 8.23 -2.32 -4.98
N PRO A 25 7.31 -1.78 -5.79
CA PRO A 25 6.93 -2.34 -7.09
C PRO A 25 7.87 -1.86 -8.20
N ALA A 26 9.08 -2.38 -8.30
CA ALA A 26 10.01 -1.97 -9.35
C ALA A 26 9.41 -2.12 -10.76
N GLY A 27 9.56 -1.08 -11.60
CA GLY A 27 9.07 -1.09 -12.99
C GLY A 27 7.57 -0.84 -13.18
N TYR A 28 6.82 -0.49 -12.12
CA TYR A 28 5.35 -0.37 -12.22
C TYR A 28 4.83 0.66 -13.23
N ARG A 29 5.65 1.64 -13.64
CA ARG A 29 5.22 2.64 -14.64
C ARG A 29 5.08 2.06 -16.04
N ASP A 30 5.65 0.89 -16.28
CA ASP A 30 5.50 0.14 -17.53
C ASP A 30 4.29 -0.82 -17.47
N TRP A 31 3.58 -0.89 -16.33
CA TRP A 31 2.38 -1.71 -16.19
C TRP A 31 1.16 -1.02 -16.80
N HIS A 32 0.02 -1.72 -16.79
CA HIS A 32 -1.22 -1.16 -17.30
C HIS A 32 -1.68 0.04 -16.48
N HIS A 33 -1.82 1.19 -17.14
CA HIS A 33 -2.43 2.37 -16.56
C HIS A 33 -3.96 2.24 -16.57
N VAL A 34 -4.54 2.13 -15.37
CA VAL A 34 -5.98 1.85 -15.20
C VAL A 34 -6.81 3.12 -15.34
N LYS A 35 -6.41 4.18 -14.65
CA LYS A 35 -7.11 5.47 -14.67
C LYS A 35 -6.22 6.59 -14.14
N SER A 36 -6.73 7.81 -14.28
CA SER A 36 -6.19 8.97 -13.57
C SER A 36 -7.27 9.81 -12.93
N MET A 37 -6.86 10.68 -12.03
CA MET A 37 -7.70 11.67 -11.36
C MET A 37 -6.82 12.83 -10.91
N VAL A 38 -7.39 14.03 -10.84
CA VAL A 38 -6.76 15.18 -10.18
C VAL A 38 -7.62 15.56 -8.99
N ILE A 39 -7.00 15.73 -7.83
CA ILE A 39 -7.66 16.29 -6.64
C ILE A 39 -7.11 17.70 -6.42
N GLU A 40 -7.98 18.69 -6.59
CA GLU A 40 -7.68 20.10 -6.41
C GLU A 40 -8.09 20.61 -5.02
N GLU A 41 -7.64 21.81 -4.68
CA GLU A 41 -8.02 22.49 -3.45
C GLU A 41 -9.54 22.64 -3.35
N GLY A 42 -10.09 22.49 -2.14
CA GLY A 42 -11.53 22.44 -1.88
C GLY A 42 -12.12 21.02 -1.88
N HIS A 43 -11.42 20.02 -2.41
CA HIS A 43 -11.83 18.62 -2.24
C HIS A 43 -11.47 18.11 -0.82
N PRO A 44 -12.34 17.36 -0.13
CA PRO A 44 -12.09 16.89 1.25
C PRO A 44 -10.80 16.09 1.44
N LEU A 45 -10.35 15.40 0.39
CA LEU A 45 -9.12 14.60 0.41
C LEU A 45 -7.85 15.38 0.01
N TYR A 46 -7.95 16.68 -0.30
CA TYR A 46 -6.81 17.45 -0.82
C TYR A 46 -5.59 17.43 0.12
N GLY A 47 -5.80 17.52 1.43
CA GLY A 47 -4.69 17.51 2.40
C GLY A 47 -3.84 16.23 2.36
N ALA A 48 -4.46 15.08 2.09
CA ALA A 48 -3.77 13.79 2.02
C ALA A 48 -3.33 13.45 0.59
N PHE A 49 -4.18 13.73 -0.39
CA PHE A 49 -4.08 13.22 -1.74
C PHE A 49 -4.23 14.30 -2.82
N GLY A 50 -4.04 15.59 -2.52
CA GLY A 50 -4.06 16.65 -3.53
C GLY A 50 -2.95 16.45 -4.58
N GLY A 51 -3.29 16.60 -5.86
CA GLY A 51 -2.37 16.38 -6.99
C GLY A 51 -2.93 15.47 -8.09
N ILE A 52 -2.05 15.03 -9.00
CA ILE A 52 -2.35 14.13 -10.12
C ILE A 52 -2.10 12.68 -9.69
N HIS A 53 -3.07 11.81 -9.93
CA HIS A 53 -3.03 10.40 -9.56
C HIS A 53 -2.99 9.55 -10.80
N HIS A 54 -2.13 8.54 -10.80
CA HIS A 54 -2.17 7.45 -11.76
C HIS A 54 -2.32 6.14 -11.02
N LEU A 55 -3.28 5.33 -11.45
CA LEU A 55 -3.40 3.96 -10.97
C LEU A 55 -2.76 3.02 -11.98
N TYR A 56 -1.88 2.16 -11.51
CA TYR A 56 -1.28 1.10 -12.31
C TYR A 56 -1.63 -0.27 -11.73
N ALA A 57 -1.78 -1.27 -12.60
CA ALA A 57 -2.13 -2.63 -12.24
C ALA A 57 -1.24 -3.63 -12.97
N ASN A 58 -0.75 -4.64 -12.26
CA ASN A 58 -0.17 -5.82 -12.90
C ASN A 58 -1.28 -6.71 -13.49
N ASP A 59 -0.90 -7.73 -14.28
CA ASP A 59 -1.86 -8.61 -14.97
C ASP A 59 -2.87 -9.26 -14.03
N LYS A 60 -2.44 -9.64 -12.82
CA LYS A 60 -3.29 -10.22 -11.78
C LYS A 60 -4.31 -9.23 -11.21
N ALA A 61 -3.91 -7.97 -11.04
CA ALA A 61 -4.85 -6.94 -10.64
C ALA A 61 -5.85 -6.62 -11.76
N LEU A 62 -5.45 -6.69 -13.03
CA LEU A 62 -6.39 -6.56 -14.15
C LEU A 62 -7.42 -7.69 -14.18
N GLU A 63 -7.00 -8.94 -13.95
CA GLU A 63 -7.93 -10.06 -13.78
C GLU A 63 -8.94 -9.78 -12.66
N GLY A 64 -8.46 -9.23 -11.54
CA GLY A 64 -9.30 -8.84 -10.42
C GLY A 64 -10.31 -7.74 -10.76
N TYR A 65 -9.92 -6.72 -11.52
CA TYR A 65 -10.84 -5.68 -11.99
C TYR A 65 -11.91 -6.20 -12.96
N GLN A 66 -11.61 -7.25 -13.73
CA GLN A 66 -12.55 -7.84 -14.70
C GLN A 66 -13.53 -8.83 -14.04
N SER A 67 -13.12 -9.48 -12.95
CA SER A 67 -13.84 -10.58 -12.31
C SER A 67 -14.38 -10.24 -10.91
N ASP A 68 -14.09 -9.04 -10.41
CA ASP A 68 -14.32 -8.61 -9.02
C ASP A 68 -13.64 -9.50 -7.95
N THR A 69 -12.70 -10.37 -8.35
CA THR A 69 -11.96 -11.26 -7.44
C THR A 69 -10.46 -11.16 -7.70
N PHE A 70 -9.71 -10.59 -6.76
CA PHE A 70 -8.27 -10.38 -6.91
C PHE A 70 -7.45 -11.59 -6.42
N PRO A 71 -6.69 -12.26 -7.30
CA PRO A 71 -5.85 -13.38 -6.90
C PRO A 71 -4.61 -12.93 -6.13
N ASP A 72 -4.03 -13.82 -5.31
CA ASP A 72 -2.77 -13.56 -4.62
C ASP A 72 -1.65 -13.20 -5.63
N GLY A 73 -0.89 -12.16 -5.31
CA GLY A 73 0.08 -11.50 -6.17
C GLY A 73 -0.49 -10.38 -7.03
N ALA A 74 -1.79 -10.06 -6.94
CA ALA A 74 -2.31 -8.83 -7.52
C ALA A 74 -1.67 -7.61 -6.86
N VAL A 75 -1.24 -6.64 -7.67
CA VAL A 75 -0.62 -5.40 -7.18
C VAL A 75 -1.27 -4.20 -7.86
N ILE A 76 -1.75 -3.27 -7.05
CA ILE A 76 -2.33 -1.99 -7.48
C ILE A 76 -1.45 -0.87 -6.94
N ILE A 77 -1.03 0.03 -7.82
CA ILE A 77 -0.20 1.17 -7.46
C ILE A 77 -1.00 2.45 -7.56
N PHE A 78 -0.92 3.26 -6.50
CA PHE A 78 -1.38 4.63 -6.46
C PHE A 78 -0.17 5.57 -6.54
N ASP A 79 0.10 6.12 -7.72
CA ASP A 79 1.19 7.08 -7.92
C ASP A 79 0.64 8.51 -7.84
N LEU A 80 1.05 9.25 -6.80
CA LEU A 80 0.61 10.62 -6.53
C LEU A 80 1.73 11.59 -6.83
N LEU A 81 1.47 12.52 -7.74
CA LEU A 81 2.35 13.61 -8.11
C LEU A 81 1.69 14.95 -7.80
N GLU A 82 2.51 15.97 -7.60
CA GLU A 82 2.05 17.35 -7.57
C GLU A 82 1.37 17.73 -8.89
N ALA A 83 0.31 18.53 -8.79
CA ALA A 83 -0.33 19.18 -9.94
C ALA A 83 0.26 20.60 -10.07
N VAL A 84 1.08 20.82 -11.10
CA VAL A 84 1.66 22.13 -11.39
C VAL A 84 0.78 22.85 -12.40
N HIS A 85 0.23 23.99 -11.99
CA HIS A 85 -0.58 24.85 -12.84
C HIS A 85 0.30 25.93 -13.46
N ASP A 86 0.44 25.93 -14.78
CA ASP A 86 1.16 26.97 -15.51
C ASP A 86 0.44 27.32 -16.82
N GLY A 87 0.19 28.61 -17.02
CA GLY A 87 -0.66 29.11 -18.10
C GLY A 87 -2.06 28.46 -18.09
N ASN A 88 -2.37 27.74 -19.16
CA ASN A 88 -3.65 27.02 -19.33
C ASN A 88 -3.46 25.48 -19.31
N ALA A 89 -2.41 25.00 -18.66
CA ALA A 89 -2.09 23.59 -18.54
C ALA A 89 -1.92 23.18 -17.08
N VAL A 90 -2.19 21.90 -16.82
CA VAL A 90 -1.86 21.22 -15.57
C VAL A 90 -0.91 20.09 -15.91
N THR A 91 0.28 20.10 -15.32
CA THR A 91 1.33 19.12 -15.58
C THR A 91 1.77 18.42 -14.30
N GLU A 92 2.37 17.24 -14.45
CA GLU A 92 2.99 16.53 -13.34
C GLU A 92 4.20 17.29 -12.78
N GLY A 93 4.22 17.47 -11.46
CA GLY A 93 5.36 17.98 -10.70
C GLY A 93 6.10 16.87 -9.94
N ALA A 94 6.63 17.21 -8.76
CA ALA A 94 7.34 16.24 -7.94
C ALA A 94 6.41 15.12 -7.46
N ARG A 95 6.94 13.90 -7.37
CA ARG A 95 6.22 12.78 -6.76
C ARG A 95 6.09 12.99 -5.26
N LYS A 96 4.87 12.82 -4.75
CA LYS A 96 4.55 12.88 -3.32
C LYS A 96 4.58 11.49 -2.68
N VAL A 97 3.90 10.51 -3.30
CA VAL A 97 3.69 9.17 -2.73
C VAL A 97 3.61 8.10 -3.81
N VAL A 98 4.10 6.89 -3.50
CA VAL A 98 3.71 5.64 -4.17
C VAL A 98 3.00 4.76 -3.14
N GLY A 99 1.69 4.67 -3.23
CA GLY A 99 0.90 3.69 -2.48
C GLY A 99 0.95 2.34 -3.19
N VAL A 100 1.17 1.26 -2.44
CA VAL A 100 1.27 -0.10 -2.97
C VAL A 100 0.26 -0.95 -2.23
N MET A 101 -0.69 -1.54 -2.96
CA MET A 101 -1.59 -2.55 -2.42
C MET A 101 -1.19 -3.90 -2.98
N HIS A 102 -0.81 -4.84 -2.13
CA HIS A 102 -0.38 -6.18 -2.56
C HIS A 102 -1.29 -7.26 -1.98
N LYS A 103 -1.94 -8.02 -2.85
CA LYS A 103 -2.80 -9.14 -2.45
C LYS A 103 -1.95 -10.34 -2.02
N ASP A 104 -2.08 -10.75 -0.77
CA ASP A 104 -1.67 -12.06 -0.26
C ASP A 104 -2.58 -12.41 0.90
N ALA A 105 -3.53 -13.30 0.65
CA ALA A 105 -4.57 -13.68 1.60
C ALA A 105 -4.03 -14.25 2.91
N LYS A 106 -2.87 -14.92 2.86
CA LYS A 106 -2.25 -15.51 4.05
C LYS A 106 -1.41 -14.49 4.80
N LYS A 107 -0.54 -13.77 4.09
CA LYS A 107 0.40 -12.82 4.68
C LYS A 107 -0.32 -11.61 5.28
N PHE A 108 -1.37 -11.13 4.62
CA PHE A 108 -2.10 -9.92 5.02
C PHE A 108 -3.52 -10.23 5.51
N ALA A 109 -3.70 -11.37 6.19
CA ALA A 109 -5.02 -11.82 6.66
C ALA A 109 -5.72 -10.78 7.56
N ALA A 110 -4.97 -10.04 8.36
CA ALA A 110 -5.49 -9.01 9.26
C ALA A 110 -6.12 -7.80 8.53
N THR A 111 -5.77 -7.59 7.27
CA THR A 111 -6.20 -6.46 6.43
C THR A 111 -6.99 -6.93 5.20
N GLY A 112 -7.70 -8.07 5.32
CA GLY A 112 -8.51 -8.62 4.24
C GLY A 112 -7.69 -9.20 3.08
N GLY A 113 -6.44 -9.58 3.36
CA GLY A 113 -5.50 -10.10 2.38
C GLY A 113 -4.78 -9.03 1.57
N TRP A 114 -4.87 -7.76 1.95
CA TRP A 114 -4.19 -6.65 1.27
C TRP A 114 -3.17 -6.00 2.20
N GLY A 115 -1.90 -6.08 1.84
CA GLY A 115 -0.85 -5.28 2.47
C GLY A 115 -0.83 -3.89 1.90
#